data_AF-A0A8C5YH68-F1
#
_entry.id   AF-A0A8C5YH68-F1
#
_cell.length_a   1.000
_cell.length_b   1.000
_cell.length_c   1.000
_cell.angle_alpha   90.00
_cell.angle_beta   90.00
_cell.angle_gamma   90.00
#
_symmetry.space_group_name_H-M   'P 1'
#
loop_
_entity.id
_entity.type
_entity.pdbx_description
1 polymer ?
#
loop_
_entity_poly.entity_id
_entity_poly.type
_entity_poly.pdbx_seq_one_letter_code
_entity_poly.pdbx_strand_id
1 'polypeptide(L)'
;MAPKKKASKGGKEPEVKKKGGKKEGGMTLKPMEMPLEEETREFYHIQIRDLEDRLARYQRKWDELAVQEKMFRQEFDQLANNKKEIVAFLKRTLNQRVDEITDLNEQLQSLQLAKELEKDAFEAQLAQVRHEFQETKDQLTTENIALAGKLAALEEFRLQKEELMDRFMLLEDQLRNQESEYRDYVYSLEKKSVLDKDRLRKEIIQRVNLVATEFRKVATNQMWDTTKRAILENSSVTLQLAKMSRQGVQLMQENEQLKGSQEELCKQLELLENTQKVMARDRRGHQKIILMLTEKCQEQQQSTEEAKQLRLLLSHLEQSFLELQTDSQATRSQRDQLNLQLEQQQAEAQQLQQELAEEQRVRASLEKALNQATSILQNILHMQAEEEEGDLDVIFQLHCKDMLQQLLAVLSSALKLPMAVRPRQESQPQGPSKEGRPNIQPPKVRSLLQQLSSTAMYQPGDLGLVPYQGHVPPNPQDLRLLSHTTRMRTFRAHSTPEIYASSSLKKLKKFSLPDVLLHPK
;
A
#
# COMPACT_ATOMS: atom_id res chain seq x y z
N MET A 1 -3.82 61.09 -5.64
CA MET A 1 -2.47 61.51 -5.25
C MET A 1 -1.89 62.46 -6.29
N ALA A 2 -1.18 63.47 -5.78
CA ALA A 2 -0.42 64.57 -6.39
C ALA A 2 -0.39 64.78 -7.93
N PRO A 3 -0.80 65.98 -8.39
CA PRO A 3 -0.59 66.58 -9.70
C PRO A 3 0.49 67.70 -9.67
N LYS A 4 0.79 68.35 -10.82
CA LYS A 4 1.29 69.76 -10.93
C LYS A 4 1.33 70.19 -12.42
N LYS A 5 0.56 71.20 -12.87
CA LYS A 5 0.72 72.69 -12.82
C LYS A 5 1.45 73.22 -14.09
N LYS A 6 1.19 74.39 -14.71
CA LYS A 6 0.20 75.50 -14.69
C LYS A 6 0.71 76.47 -15.80
N ALA A 7 -0.09 76.99 -16.74
CA ALA A 7 -1.00 78.15 -16.71
C ALA A 7 -0.41 79.54 -17.09
N SER A 8 -1.04 80.16 -18.11
CA SER A 8 -1.39 81.59 -18.30
C SER A 8 -0.26 82.62 -18.44
N LYS A 9 -0.38 83.81 -19.06
CA LYS A 9 -1.47 84.75 -19.39
C LYS A 9 -0.85 85.76 -20.39
N GLY A 10 -1.55 86.35 -21.37
CA GLY A 10 -2.50 87.46 -21.17
C GLY A 10 -1.79 88.81 -21.29
N GLY A 11 -2.10 89.58 -22.34
CA GLY A 11 -1.45 90.86 -22.67
C GLY A 11 -1.90 92.07 -21.85
N LYS A 12 -1.33 93.23 -22.21
CA LYS A 12 -1.90 94.59 -22.09
C LYS A 12 -0.94 95.65 -22.65
N GLU A 13 -1.43 96.45 -23.59
CA GLU A 13 -1.18 97.90 -23.78
C GLU A 13 -1.31 98.67 -22.43
N PRO A 14 -0.77 99.91 -22.24
CA PRO A 14 -1.13 101.06 -23.08
C PRO A 14 -0.17 102.28 -23.21
N GLU A 15 -0.54 103.14 -24.17
CA GLU A 15 -0.59 104.61 -24.16
C GLU A 15 0.62 105.54 -23.87
N VAL A 16 0.84 106.40 -24.88
CA VAL A 16 0.91 107.88 -24.84
C VAL A 16 2.19 108.53 -24.29
N LYS A 17 2.96 109.14 -25.21
CA LYS A 17 3.49 110.51 -25.07
C LYS A 17 3.32 111.31 -26.36
N LYS A 18 2.44 112.32 -26.29
CA LYS A 18 2.33 113.47 -27.21
C LYS A 18 3.38 114.53 -26.87
N LYS A 19 3.93 115.20 -27.90
CA LYS A 19 4.25 116.64 -27.98
C LYS A 19 4.97 116.86 -29.32
N GLY A 20 4.64 117.82 -30.18
CA GLY A 20 3.68 118.90 -30.14
C GLY A 20 3.89 119.71 -31.42
N GLY A 21 2.80 120.11 -32.08
CA GLY A 21 2.84 120.98 -33.25
C GLY A 21 2.31 122.38 -32.93
N LYS A 22 2.78 123.34 -33.74
CA LYS A 22 2.11 124.54 -34.26
C LYS A 22 2.38 125.91 -33.59
N LYS A 23 3.03 126.81 -34.35
CA LYS A 23 2.57 128.16 -34.80
C LYS A 23 3.73 128.90 -35.49
N GLU A 24 3.62 129.23 -36.78
CA GLU A 24 3.10 130.48 -37.39
C GLU A 24 4.03 131.71 -37.30
N GLY A 25 4.22 132.35 -38.46
CA GLY A 25 5.05 133.54 -38.72
C GLY A 25 5.95 133.24 -39.93
N GLY A 26 5.57 133.48 -41.18
CA GLY A 26 5.04 134.72 -41.70
C GLY A 26 6.19 135.50 -42.34
N MET A 27 6.55 135.18 -43.59
CA MET A 27 7.29 136.13 -44.43
C MET A 27 6.88 135.96 -45.89
N THR A 28 6.12 136.94 -46.32
CA THR A 28 5.57 137.19 -47.64
C THR A 28 6.71 137.53 -48.61
N LEU A 29 6.93 136.74 -49.65
CA LEU A 29 7.42 137.23 -50.94
C LEU A 29 6.68 136.47 -52.06
N LYS A 30 6.01 137.25 -52.89
CA LYS A 30 5.06 136.88 -53.93
C LYS A 30 5.82 136.58 -55.26
N PRO A 31 5.13 136.16 -56.34
CA PRO A 31 5.34 134.91 -57.05
C PRO A 31 6.15 135.06 -58.35
N MET A 32 6.71 133.97 -58.85
CA MET A 32 7.02 133.84 -60.27
C MET A 32 6.84 132.38 -60.70
N GLU A 33 5.91 132.19 -61.64
CA GLU A 33 5.60 130.93 -62.31
C GLU A 33 6.86 130.31 -62.91
N MET A 34 7.11 129.03 -62.63
CA MET A 34 8.03 128.19 -63.39
C MET A 34 7.39 126.81 -63.60
N PRO A 35 6.91 126.49 -64.81
CA PRO A 35 6.27 125.22 -65.17
C PRO A 35 7.11 123.93 -64.92
N LEU A 36 8.42 124.05 -64.67
CA LEU A 36 9.35 122.91 -64.52
C LEU A 36 9.30 122.22 -63.13
N GLU A 37 8.81 122.92 -62.10
CA GLU A 37 8.71 122.38 -60.74
C GLU A 37 7.44 121.54 -60.54
N GLU A 38 6.42 121.80 -61.36
CA GLU A 38 5.18 121.02 -61.45
C GLU A 38 5.46 119.69 -62.18
N GLU A 39 6.21 119.71 -63.29
CA GLU A 39 6.58 118.51 -64.04
C GLU A 39 7.39 117.49 -63.21
N THR A 40 8.33 117.95 -62.39
CA THR A 40 9.11 117.07 -61.49
C THR A 40 8.26 116.52 -60.35
N ARG A 41 7.35 117.31 -59.79
CA ARG A 41 6.38 116.86 -58.77
C ARG A 41 5.39 115.86 -59.35
N GLU A 42 4.92 116.08 -60.58
CA GLU A 42 4.05 115.17 -61.32
C GLU A 42 4.75 113.85 -61.65
N PHE A 43 6.03 113.88 -62.03
CA PHE A 43 6.85 112.68 -62.23
C PHE A 43 6.92 111.82 -60.96
N TYR A 44 7.24 112.42 -59.80
CA TYR A 44 7.24 111.69 -58.53
C TYR A 44 5.85 111.22 -58.13
N HIS A 45 4.77 111.96 -58.41
CA HIS A 45 3.41 111.49 -58.17
C HIS A 45 2.99 110.33 -59.08
N ILE A 46 3.46 110.28 -60.33
CA ILE A 46 3.28 109.12 -61.22
C ILE A 46 4.06 107.92 -60.65
N GLN A 47 5.31 108.13 -60.24
CA GLN A 47 6.14 107.08 -59.66
C GLN A 47 5.56 106.52 -58.35
N ILE A 48 5.04 107.38 -57.48
CA ILE A 48 4.35 106.97 -56.25
C ILE A 48 3.12 106.13 -56.60
N ARG A 49 2.30 106.57 -57.56
CA ARG A 49 1.13 105.79 -58.02
C ARG A 49 1.53 104.43 -58.60
N ASP A 50 2.58 104.36 -59.42
CA ASP A 50 3.08 103.09 -59.98
C ASP A 50 3.59 102.14 -58.89
N LEU A 51 4.27 102.68 -57.87
CA LEU A 51 4.74 101.92 -56.70
C LEU A 51 3.58 101.47 -55.81
N GLU A 52 2.59 102.34 -55.57
CA GLU A 52 1.36 102.02 -54.85
C GLU A 52 0.56 100.93 -55.57
N ASP A 53 0.42 101.02 -56.89
CA ASP A 53 -0.22 100.00 -57.72
C ASP A 53 0.54 98.68 -57.70
N ARG A 54 1.88 98.73 -57.70
CA ARG A 54 2.73 97.54 -57.55
C ARG A 54 2.58 96.92 -56.16
N LEU A 55 2.52 97.74 -55.12
CA LEU A 55 2.31 97.31 -53.75
C LEU A 55 0.91 96.69 -53.59
N ALA A 56 -0.13 97.29 -54.17
CA ALA A 56 -1.49 96.75 -54.19
C ALA A 56 -1.56 95.42 -54.96
N ARG A 57 -0.83 95.26 -56.07
CA ARG A 57 -0.70 93.96 -56.77
C ARG A 57 -0.03 92.91 -55.90
N TYR A 58 1.02 93.26 -55.16
CA TYR A 58 1.68 92.33 -54.25
C TYR A 58 0.82 91.99 -53.03
N GLN A 59 0.06 92.94 -52.49
CA GLN A 59 -0.91 92.68 -51.43
C GLN A 59 -2.01 91.71 -51.90
N ARG A 60 -2.64 91.96 -53.05
CA ARG A 60 -3.64 91.02 -53.61
C ARG A 60 -3.07 89.62 -53.82
N LYS A 61 -1.85 89.51 -54.38
CA LYS A 61 -1.17 88.22 -54.54
C LYS A 61 -0.86 87.55 -53.20
N TRP A 62 -0.49 88.33 -52.19
CA TRP A 62 -0.21 87.81 -50.85
C TRP A 62 -1.50 87.32 -50.18
N ASP A 63 -2.59 88.08 -50.30
CA ASP A 63 -3.91 87.69 -49.81
C ASP A 63 -4.42 86.43 -50.53
N GLU A 64 -4.27 86.34 -51.84
CA GLU A 64 -4.59 85.15 -52.65
C GLU A 64 -3.79 83.92 -52.18
N LEU A 65 -2.48 84.06 -52.02
CA LEU A 65 -1.62 82.97 -51.53
C LEU A 65 -1.97 82.58 -50.08
N ALA A 66 -2.29 83.55 -49.22
CA ALA A 66 -2.69 83.29 -47.84
C ALA A 66 -4.05 82.57 -47.76
N VAL A 67 -4.99 82.88 -48.66
CA VAL A 67 -6.25 82.15 -48.79
C VAL A 67 -5.98 80.73 -49.30
N GLN A 68 -5.15 80.55 -50.32
CA GLN A 68 -4.78 79.23 -50.84
C GLN A 68 -4.07 78.37 -49.79
N GLU A 69 -3.12 78.92 -49.04
CA GLU A 69 -2.45 78.21 -47.93
C GLU A 69 -3.45 77.76 -46.87
N LYS A 70 -4.42 78.62 -46.51
CA LYS A 70 -5.49 78.26 -45.58
C LYS A 70 -6.37 77.14 -46.12
N MET A 71 -6.74 77.19 -47.41
CA MET A 71 -7.52 76.13 -48.07
C MET A 71 -6.77 74.79 -48.05
N PHE A 72 -5.50 74.77 -48.45
CA PHE A 72 -4.68 73.55 -48.41
C PHE A 72 -4.53 73.01 -46.99
N ARG A 73 -4.31 73.87 -45.98
CA ARG A 73 -4.27 73.44 -44.58
C ARG A 73 -5.59 72.78 -44.15
N GLN A 74 -6.72 73.38 -44.50
CA GLN A 74 -8.04 72.81 -44.20
C GLN A 74 -8.23 71.45 -44.89
N GLU A 75 -7.83 71.31 -46.15
CA GLU A 75 -7.89 70.03 -46.88
C GLU A 75 -6.98 68.96 -46.24
N PHE A 76 -5.76 69.33 -45.84
CA PHE A 76 -4.85 68.44 -45.13
C PHE A 76 -5.41 68.02 -43.77
N ASP A 77 -5.98 68.95 -43.01
CA ASP A 77 -6.60 68.65 -41.72
C ASP A 77 -7.82 67.74 -41.89
N GLN A 78 -8.66 67.98 -42.90
CA GLN A 78 -9.77 67.10 -43.24
C GLN A 78 -9.29 65.70 -43.63
N LEU A 79 -8.27 65.60 -44.50
CA LEU A 79 -7.70 64.31 -44.88
C LEU A 79 -7.09 63.57 -43.69
N ALA A 80 -6.40 64.28 -42.79
CA ALA A 80 -5.83 63.72 -41.57
C ALA A 80 -6.93 63.22 -40.62
N ASN A 81 -8.03 63.97 -40.49
CA ASN A 81 -9.19 63.57 -39.69
C ASN A 81 -9.89 62.35 -40.30
N ASN A 82 -10.17 62.37 -41.61
CA ASN A 82 -10.75 61.22 -42.32
C ASN A 82 -9.89 59.97 -42.16
N LYS A 83 -8.56 60.09 -42.29
CA LYS A 83 -7.63 58.97 -42.05
C LYS A 83 -7.73 58.46 -40.61
N LYS A 84 -7.76 59.35 -39.61
CA LYS A 84 -7.91 58.96 -38.20
C LYS A 84 -9.24 58.25 -37.97
N GLU A 85 -10.33 58.73 -38.55
CA GLU A 85 -11.66 58.13 -38.42
C GLU A 85 -11.73 56.75 -39.08
N ILE A 86 -11.21 56.61 -40.30
CA ILE A 86 -11.12 55.33 -41.01
C ILE A 86 -10.28 54.34 -40.19
N VAL A 87 -9.10 54.75 -39.70
CA VAL A 87 -8.25 53.90 -38.87
C VAL A 87 -8.96 53.53 -37.57
N ALA A 88 -9.67 54.45 -36.93
CA ALA A 88 -10.42 54.17 -35.70
C ALA A 88 -11.59 53.20 -35.97
N PHE A 89 -12.30 53.35 -37.08
CA PHE A 89 -13.36 52.43 -37.50
C PHE A 89 -12.82 51.02 -37.79
N LEU A 90 -11.73 50.92 -38.56
CA LEU A 90 -11.07 49.65 -38.86
C LEU A 90 -10.53 48.97 -37.60
N LYS A 91 -9.94 49.74 -36.67
CA LYS A 91 -9.49 49.21 -35.37
C LYS A 91 -10.65 48.70 -34.52
N ARG A 92 -11.75 49.44 -34.44
CA ARG A 92 -12.95 48.99 -33.70
C ARG A 92 -13.53 47.72 -34.31
N THR A 93 -13.66 47.67 -35.63
CA THR A 93 -14.20 46.51 -36.34
C THR A 93 -13.26 45.30 -36.18
N LEU A 94 -11.94 45.49 -36.29
CA LEU A 94 -10.96 44.44 -36.07
C LEU A 94 -11.06 43.88 -34.64
N ASN A 95 -11.10 44.75 -33.63
CA ASN A 95 -11.22 44.33 -32.24
C ASN A 95 -12.53 43.56 -32.00
N GLN A 96 -13.66 44.03 -32.53
CA GLN A 96 -14.93 43.31 -32.45
C GLN A 96 -14.83 41.90 -33.05
N ARG A 97 -14.18 41.75 -34.21
CA ARG A 97 -13.95 40.43 -34.81
C ARG A 97 -13.02 39.55 -33.99
N VAL A 98 -12.00 40.13 -33.36
CA VAL A 98 -11.11 39.39 -32.46
C VAL A 98 -11.87 38.91 -31.23
N ASP A 99 -12.68 39.77 -30.61
CA ASP A 99 -13.51 39.42 -29.45
C ASP A 99 -14.55 38.33 -29.80
N GLU A 100 -15.20 38.43 -30.98
CA GLU A 100 -16.09 37.39 -31.49
C GLU A 100 -15.35 36.05 -31.70
N ILE A 101 -14.12 36.08 -32.22
CA ILE A 101 -13.31 34.87 -32.41
C ILE A 101 -12.92 34.26 -31.05
N THR A 102 -12.57 35.08 -30.05
CA THR A 102 -12.24 34.58 -28.71
C THR A 102 -13.45 33.94 -28.05
N ASP A 103 -14.62 34.59 -28.11
CA ASP A 103 -15.86 34.06 -27.53
C ASP A 103 -16.27 32.73 -28.17
N LEU A 104 -16.19 32.64 -29.50
CA LEU A 104 -16.47 31.39 -30.22
C LEU A 104 -15.46 30.29 -29.90
N ASN A 105 -14.18 30.64 -29.70
CA ASN A 105 -13.15 29.68 -29.34
C ASN A 105 -13.35 29.16 -27.90
N GLU A 106 -13.72 30.03 -26.96
CA GLU A 106 -14.07 29.65 -25.58
C GLU A 106 -15.30 28.74 -25.55
N GLN A 107 -16.35 29.08 -26.31
CA GLN A 107 -17.52 28.23 -26.46
C GLN A 107 -17.16 26.86 -27.04
N LEU A 108 -16.33 26.82 -28.09
CA LEU A 108 -15.86 25.58 -28.70
C LEU A 108 -15.07 24.72 -27.72
N GLN A 109 -14.17 25.30 -26.93
CA GLN A 109 -13.43 24.59 -25.89
C GLN A 109 -14.36 24.05 -24.80
N SER A 110 -15.32 24.86 -24.33
CA SER A 110 -16.30 24.42 -23.34
C SER A 110 -17.15 23.25 -23.84
N LEU A 111 -17.54 23.28 -25.12
CA LEU A 111 -18.29 22.21 -25.77
C LEU A 111 -17.45 20.95 -25.96
N GLN A 112 -16.15 21.10 -26.28
CA GLN A 112 -15.22 19.98 -26.35
C GLN A 112 -15.05 19.30 -24.99
N LEU A 113 -14.84 20.08 -23.92
CA LEU A 113 -14.75 19.56 -22.56
C LEU A 113 -16.05 18.87 -22.14
N ALA A 114 -17.22 19.46 -22.42
CA ALA A 114 -18.51 18.83 -22.13
C ALA A 114 -18.68 17.50 -22.87
N LYS A 115 -18.30 17.45 -24.15
CA LYS A 115 -18.32 16.22 -24.95
C LYS A 115 -17.36 15.16 -24.40
N GLU A 116 -16.18 15.54 -23.93
CA GLU A 116 -15.22 14.62 -23.30
C GLU A 116 -15.77 14.06 -21.99
N LEU A 117 -16.35 14.90 -21.14
CA LEU A 117 -16.98 14.46 -19.89
C LEU A 117 -18.17 13.52 -20.14
N GLU A 118 -19.01 13.80 -21.14
CA GLU A 118 -20.11 12.90 -21.52
C GLU A 118 -19.58 11.55 -22.03
N LYS A 119 -18.52 11.56 -22.85
CA LYS A 119 -17.88 10.31 -23.31
C LYS A 119 -17.35 9.50 -22.15
N ASP A 120 -16.60 10.14 -21.23
CA ASP A 120 -16.06 9.47 -20.05
C ASP A 120 -17.17 8.88 -19.17
N ALA A 121 -18.29 9.60 -19.03
CA ALA A 121 -19.46 9.12 -18.31
C ALA A 121 -20.11 7.90 -19.01
N PHE A 122 -20.25 7.91 -20.34
CA PHE A 122 -20.77 6.76 -21.09
C PHE A 122 -19.81 5.57 -21.08
N GLU A 123 -18.51 5.80 -21.16
CA GLU A 123 -17.49 4.75 -21.04
C GLU A 123 -17.50 4.12 -19.65
N ALA A 124 -17.65 4.93 -18.59
CA ALA A 124 -17.79 4.44 -17.22
C ALA A 124 -19.08 3.62 -17.05
N GLN A 125 -20.22 4.08 -17.56
CA GLN A 125 -21.47 3.31 -17.53
C GLN A 125 -21.35 2.00 -18.31
N LEU A 126 -20.71 2.01 -19.49
CA LEU A 126 -20.48 0.80 -20.28
C LEU A 126 -19.56 -0.18 -19.55
N ALA A 127 -18.51 0.32 -18.90
CA ALA A 127 -17.61 -0.50 -18.09
C ALA A 127 -18.34 -1.10 -16.88
N GLN A 128 -19.18 -0.32 -16.20
CA GLN A 128 -20.01 -0.79 -15.09
C GLN A 128 -20.96 -1.91 -15.55
N VAL A 129 -21.74 -1.70 -16.61
CA VAL A 129 -22.67 -2.72 -17.13
C VAL A 129 -21.93 -3.99 -17.58
N ARG A 130 -20.74 -3.86 -18.18
CA ARG A 130 -19.90 -5.02 -18.52
C ARG A 130 -19.42 -5.77 -17.27
N HIS A 131 -19.05 -5.05 -16.22
CA HIS A 131 -18.64 -5.65 -14.95
C HIS A 131 -19.81 -6.40 -14.30
N GLU A 132 -20.97 -5.76 -14.18
CA GLU A 132 -22.19 -6.37 -13.62
C GLU A 132 -22.62 -7.61 -14.43
N PHE A 133 -22.56 -7.55 -15.76
CA PHE A 133 -22.84 -8.70 -16.62
C PHE A 133 -21.83 -9.84 -16.41
N GLN A 134 -20.55 -9.51 -16.27
CA GLN A 134 -19.52 -10.51 -16.02
C GLN A 134 -19.67 -11.16 -14.63
N GLU A 135 -19.97 -10.37 -13.60
CA GLU A 135 -20.26 -10.88 -12.25
C GLU A 135 -21.49 -11.79 -12.23
N THR A 136 -22.60 -11.39 -12.86
CA THR A 136 -23.81 -12.23 -12.93
C THR A 136 -23.57 -13.51 -13.71
N LYS A 137 -22.79 -13.45 -14.80
CA LYS A 137 -22.33 -14.64 -15.53
C LYS A 137 -21.49 -15.55 -14.64
N ASP A 138 -20.55 -15.00 -13.88
CA ASP A 138 -19.69 -15.79 -13.00
C ASP A 138 -20.49 -16.41 -11.85
N GLN A 139 -21.43 -15.68 -11.25
CA GLN A 139 -22.38 -16.18 -10.26
C GLN A 139 -23.19 -17.37 -10.81
N LEU A 140 -23.86 -17.21 -11.95
CA LEU A 140 -24.62 -18.29 -12.58
C LEU A 140 -23.73 -19.48 -12.95
N THR A 141 -22.49 -19.25 -13.36
CA THR A 141 -21.52 -20.32 -13.65
C THR A 141 -21.16 -21.10 -12.39
N THR A 142 -20.91 -20.42 -11.27
CA THR A 142 -20.64 -21.08 -9.98
C THR A 142 -21.85 -21.85 -9.46
N GLU A 143 -23.06 -21.31 -9.61
CA GLU A 143 -24.30 -22.02 -9.25
C GLU A 143 -24.50 -23.26 -10.11
N ASN A 144 -24.23 -23.18 -11.42
CA ASN A 144 -24.32 -24.32 -12.33
C ASN A 144 -23.33 -25.42 -11.94
N ILE A 145 -22.08 -25.07 -11.63
CA ILE A 145 -21.08 -26.03 -11.13
C ILE A 145 -21.54 -26.67 -9.81
N ALA A 146 -22.09 -25.90 -8.88
CA ALA A 146 -22.61 -26.42 -7.63
C ALA A 146 -23.82 -27.35 -7.84
N LEU A 147 -24.73 -27.01 -8.75
CA LEU A 147 -25.86 -27.85 -9.13
C LEU A 147 -25.40 -29.14 -9.82
N ALA A 148 -24.41 -29.08 -10.70
CA ALA A 148 -23.79 -30.26 -11.32
C ALA A 148 -23.17 -31.18 -10.25
N GLY A 149 -22.50 -30.62 -9.25
CA GLY A 149 -21.99 -31.38 -8.10
C GLY A 149 -23.12 -32.06 -7.30
N LYS A 150 -24.23 -31.35 -7.04
CA LYS A 150 -25.41 -31.94 -6.39
C LYS A 150 -26.05 -33.05 -7.22
N LEU A 151 -26.11 -32.88 -8.55
CA LEU A 151 -26.61 -33.89 -9.48
C LEU A 151 -25.76 -35.16 -9.43
N ALA A 152 -24.44 -35.02 -9.50
CA ALA A 152 -23.51 -36.16 -9.41
C ALA A 152 -23.67 -36.92 -8.08
N ALA A 153 -23.77 -36.22 -6.96
CA ALA A 153 -24.03 -36.84 -5.66
C ALA A 153 -25.38 -37.58 -5.61
N LEU A 154 -26.41 -37.03 -6.28
CA LEU A 154 -27.72 -37.67 -6.38
C LEU A 154 -27.69 -38.92 -7.28
N GLU A 155 -26.94 -38.89 -8.37
CA GLU A 155 -26.69 -40.05 -9.23
C GLU A 155 -25.93 -41.16 -8.51
N GLU A 156 -24.90 -40.80 -7.73
CA GLU A 156 -24.18 -41.75 -6.86
C GLU A 156 -25.11 -42.37 -5.81
N PHE A 157 -25.94 -41.56 -5.15
CA PHE A 157 -26.94 -42.07 -4.20
C PHE A 157 -27.94 -43.01 -4.87
N ARG A 158 -28.41 -42.67 -6.07
CA ARG A 158 -29.31 -43.51 -6.87
C ARG A 158 -28.66 -44.85 -7.19
N LEU A 159 -27.40 -44.85 -7.62
CA LEU A 159 -26.64 -46.06 -7.92
C LEU A 159 -26.43 -46.93 -6.67
N GLN A 160 -26.04 -46.32 -5.54
CA GLN A 160 -25.89 -47.03 -4.26
C GLN A 160 -27.20 -47.68 -3.80
N LYS A 161 -28.33 -46.99 -3.99
CA LYS A 161 -29.65 -47.54 -3.69
C LYS A 161 -29.95 -48.77 -4.54
N GLU A 162 -29.67 -48.71 -5.84
CA GLU A 162 -29.85 -49.85 -6.75
C GLU A 162 -28.98 -51.03 -6.36
N GLU A 163 -27.68 -50.81 -6.12
CA GLU A 163 -26.77 -51.86 -5.67
C GLU A 163 -27.24 -52.51 -4.36
N LEU A 164 -27.78 -51.71 -3.42
CA LEU A 164 -28.31 -52.23 -2.17
C LEU A 164 -29.59 -53.05 -2.38
N MET A 165 -30.50 -52.59 -3.25
CA MET A 165 -31.69 -53.35 -3.61
C MET A 165 -31.33 -54.68 -4.29
N ASP A 166 -30.37 -54.69 -5.21
CA ASP A 166 -29.91 -55.91 -5.88
C ASP A 166 -29.33 -56.92 -4.88
N ARG A 167 -28.52 -56.45 -3.92
CA ARG A 167 -28.01 -57.29 -2.83
C ARG A 167 -29.14 -57.83 -1.95
N PHE A 168 -30.15 -57.02 -1.68
CA PHE A 168 -31.31 -57.43 -0.88
C PHE A 168 -32.11 -58.50 -1.61
N MET A 169 -32.40 -58.30 -2.90
CA MET A 169 -33.06 -59.29 -3.76
C MET A 169 -32.30 -60.61 -3.82
N LEU A 170 -30.96 -60.56 -3.92
CA LEU A 170 -30.12 -61.75 -3.90
C LEU A 170 -30.20 -62.50 -2.56
N LEU A 171 -30.17 -61.77 -1.44
CA LEU A 171 -30.28 -62.36 -0.10
C LEU A 171 -31.67 -62.95 0.14
N GLU A 172 -32.73 -62.28 -0.32
CA GLU A 172 -34.09 -62.81 -0.27
C GLU A 172 -34.23 -64.10 -1.09
N ASP A 173 -33.65 -64.15 -2.28
CA ASP A 173 -33.67 -65.36 -3.11
C ASP A 173 -32.88 -66.51 -2.46
N GLN A 174 -31.71 -66.22 -1.90
CA GLN A 174 -30.94 -67.19 -1.10
C GLN A 174 -31.74 -67.72 0.09
N LEU A 175 -32.43 -66.84 0.81
CA LEU A 175 -33.27 -67.22 1.94
C LEU A 175 -34.42 -68.13 1.49
N ARG A 176 -35.13 -67.76 0.41
CA ARG A 176 -36.21 -68.58 -0.16
C ARG A 176 -35.70 -69.96 -0.61
N ASN A 177 -34.52 -70.00 -1.25
CA ASN A 177 -33.89 -71.24 -1.65
C ASN A 177 -33.58 -72.11 -0.42
N GLN A 178 -32.96 -71.55 0.63
CA GLN A 178 -32.72 -72.27 1.88
C GLN A 178 -34.02 -72.76 2.53
N GLU A 179 -35.05 -71.93 2.62
CA GLU A 179 -36.36 -72.32 3.15
C GLU A 179 -36.97 -73.49 2.36
N SER A 180 -36.85 -73.48 1.03
CA SER A 180 -37.31 -74.58 0.18
C SER A 180 -36.50 -75.85 0.39
N GLU A 181 -35.16 -75.75 0.47
CA GLU A 181 -34.27 -76.88 0.76
C GLU A 181 -34.55 -77.49 2.13
N TYR A 182 -34.77 -76.67 3.16
CA TYR A 182 -35.14 -77.13 4.49
C TYR A 182 -36.52 -77.79 4.51
N ARG A 183 -37.51 -77.23 3.79
CA ARG A 183 -38.83 -77.87 3.64
C ARG A 183 -38.71 -79.25 2.98
N ASP A 184 -37.95 -79.35 1.91
CA ASP A 184 -37.71 -80.62 1.21
C ASP A 184 -36.95 -81.61 2.10
N TYR A 185 -35.97 -81.13 2.87
CA TYR A 185 -35.24 -81.93 3.84
C TYR A 185 -36.16 -82.50 4.92
N VAL A 186 -37.00 -81.66 5.54
CA VAL A 186 -37.99 -82.07 6.54
C VAL A 186 -38.98 -83.07 5.94
N TYR A 187 -39.53 -82.79 4.75
CA TYR A 187 -40.42 -83.71 4.06
C TYR A 187 -39.75 -85.08 3.79
N SER A 188 -38.47 -85.09 3.39
CA SER A 188 -37.71 -86.33 3.19
C SER A 188 -37.50 -87.11 4.50
N LEU A 189 -37.27 -86.42 5.62
CA LEU A 189 -37.14 -87.03 6.94
C LEU A 189 -38.47 -87.59 7.45
N GLU A 190 -39.55 -86.83 7.30
CA GLU A 190 -40.89 -87.28 7.65
C GLU A 190 -41.28 -88.51 6.84
N LYS A 191 -41.05 -88.48 5.51
CA LYS A 191 -41.27 -89.63 4.63
C LYS A 191 -40.45 -90.84 5.08
N LYS A 192 -39.17 -90.68 5.38
CA LYS A 192 -38.31 -91.77 5.91
C LYS A 192 -38.85 -92.30 7.24
N SER A 193 -39.21 -91.43 8.18
CA SER A 193 -39.77 -91.80 9.48
C SER A 193 -41.07 -92.59 9.36
N VAL A 194 -41.98 -92.18 8.47
CA VAL A 194 -43.22 -92.90 8.18
C VAL A 194 -42.93 -94.28 7.61
N LEU A 195 -42.04 -94.38 6.62
CA LEU A 195 -41.64 -95.66 6.03
C LEU A 195 -40.97 -96.59 7.05
N ASP A 196 -40.11 -96.07 7.92
CA ASP A 196 -39.44 -96.85 8.97
C ASP A 196 -40.43 -97.31 10.04
N LYS A 197 -41.40 -96.46 10.44
CA LYS A 197 -42.49 -96.85 11.33
C LYS A 197 -43.33 -97.97 10.73
N ASP A 198 -43.67 -97.89 9.44
CA ASP A 198 -44.42 -98.95 8.76
C ASP A 198 -43.60 -100.22 8.56
N ARG A 199 -42.31 -100.11 8.27
CA ARG A 199 -41.38 -101.24 8.26
C ARG A 199 -41.31 -101.92 9.62
N LEU A 200 -41.15 -101.15 10.69
CA LEU A 200 -41.10 -101.65 12.06
C LEU A 200 -42.42 -102.28 12.47
N ARG A 201 -43.57 -101.70 12.12
CA ARG A 201 -44.88 -102.31 12.33
C ARG A 201 -44.99 -103.66 11.62
N LYS A 202 -44.58 -103.74 10.35
CA LYS A 202 -44.55 -105.01 9.60
C LYS A 202 -43.64 -106.03 10.28
N GLU A 203 -42.45 -105.63 10.74
CA GLU A 203 -41.52 -106.50 11.45
C GLU A 203 -42.06 -106.95 12.82
N ILE A 204 -42.70 -106.05 13.59
CA ILE A 204 -43.36 -106.38 14.86
C ILE A 204 -44.49 -107.37 14.60
N ILE A 205 -45.35 -107.15 13.60
CA ILE A 205 -46.43 -108.08 13.25
C ILE A 205 -45.84 -109.45 12.89
N GLN A 206 -44.77 -109.49 12.08
CA GLN A 206 -44.07 -110.74 11.73
C GLN A 206 -43.49 -111.43 12.97
N ARG A 207 -42.79 -110.70 13.85
CA ARG A 207 -42.23 -111.24 15.09
C ARG A 207 -43.31 -111.68 16.06
N VAL A 208 -44.40 -110.93 16.22
CA VAL A 208 -45.55 -111.32 17.06
C VAL A 208 -46.20 -112.57 16.50
N ASN A 209 -46.35 -112.70 15.19
CA ASN A 209 -46.85 -113.92 14.57
C ASN A 209 -45.91 -115.11 14.82
N LEU A 210 -44.61 -114.92 14.64
CA LEU A 210 -43.59 -115.93 14.95
C LEU A 210 -43.64 -116.32 16.43
N VAL A 211 -43.63 -115.33 17.32
CA VAL A 211 -43.72 -115.49 18.77
C VAL A 211 -45.04 -116.15 19.15
N ALA A 212 -46.18 -115.84 18.51
CA ALA A 212 -47.45 -116.53 18.75
C ALA A 212 -47.42 -117.99 18.26
N THR A 213 -46.67 -118.31 17.21
CA THR A 213 -46.43 -119.71 16.81
C THR A 213 -45.48 -120.42 17.77
N GLU A 214 -44.43 -119.75 18.23
CA GLU A 214 -43.48 -120.29 19.20
C GLU A 214 -44.09 -120.40 20.60
N PHE A 215 -44.92 -119.47 21.07
CA PHE A 215 -45.70 -119.58 22.30
C PHE A 215 -46.73 -120.69 22.20
N ARG A 216 -47.39 -120.90 21.06
CA ARG A 216 -48.22 -122.10 20.89
C ARG A 216 -47.38 -123.38 21.02
N LYS A 217 -46.14 -123.42 20.53
CA LYS A 217 -45.22 -124.57 20.70
C LYS A 217 -44.64 -124.70 22.12
N VAL A 218 -44.28 -123.60 22.76
CA VAL A 218 -43.62 -123.53 24.08
C VAL A 218 -44.63 -123.63 25.22
N ALA A 219 -45.83 -123.04 25.11
CA ALA A 219 -46.92 -123.27 26.06
C ALA A 219 -47.39 -124.73 26.03
N THR A 220 -47.25 -125.41 24.89
CA THR A 220 -47.43 -126.87 24.79
C THR A 220 -46.29 -127.64 25.49
N ASN A 221 -45.10 -127.04 25.67
CA ASN A 221 -43.91 -127.75 26.17
C ASN A 221 -43.45 -127.38 27.59
N GLN A 222 -43.64 -126.16 28.11
CA GLN A 222 -43.09 -125.72 29.42
C GLN A 222 -43.92 -124.57 30.02
N MET A 223 -45.01 -124.88 30.72
CA MET A 223 -46.02 -123.87 31.13
C MET A 223 -45.77 -123.17 32.47
N TRP A 224 -44.77 -123.54 33.29
CA TRP A 224 -44.70 -123.01 34.68
C TRP A 224 -43.35 -122.42 35.12
N ASP A 225 -42.22 -122.88 34.59
CA ASP A 225 -40.90 -122.38 35.04
C ASP A 225 -40.48 -121.04 34.39
N THR A 226 -40.99 -120.72 33.21
CA THR A 226 -40.62 -119.51 32.43
C THR A 226 -41.28 -118.24 32.99
N THR A 227 -42.52 -118.35 33.49
CA THR A 227 -43.29 -117.23 34.06
C THR A 227 -42.63 -116.68 35.33
N LYS A 228 -42.04 -117.57 36.15
CA LYS A 228 -41.36 -117.18 37.40
C LYS A 228 -40.07 -116.42 37.16
N ARG A 229 -39.31 -116.77 36.12
CA ARG A 229 -38.03 -116.11 35.78
C ARG A 229 -38.23 -114.73 35.13
N ALA A 230 -39.23 -114.59 34.25
CA ALA A 230 -39.55 -113.33 33.57
C ALA A 230 -40.04 -112.20 34.50
N ILE A 231 -40.71 -112.54 35.61
CA ILE A 231 -41.18 -111.54 36.60
C ILE A 231 -39.99 -110.93 37.36
N LEU A 232 -39.02 -111.75 37.75
CA LEU A 232 -37.84 -111.28 38.49
C LEU A 232 -36.93 -110.40 37.62
N GLU A 233 -36.72 -110.77 36.37
CA GLU A 233 -35.92 -109.99 35.41
C GLU A 233 -36.59 -108.66 35.05
N ASN A 234 -37.92 -108.63 34.86
CA ASN A 234 -38.66 -107.38 34.63
C ASN A 234 -38.56 -106.42 35.82
N SER A 235 -38.64 -106.92 37.05
CA SER A 235 -38.47 -106.10 38.25
C SER A 235 -37.09 -105.44 38.30
N SER A 236 -36.04 -106.19 37.95
CA SER A 236 -34.67 -105.68 37.90
C SER A 236 -34.48 -104.60 36.83
N VAL A 237 -34.97 -104.84 35.61
CA VAL A 237 -34.88 -103.87 34.50
C VAL A 237 -35.67 -102.60 34.81
N THR A 238 -36.85 -102.72 35.43
CA THR A 238 -37.67 -101.56 35.82
C THR A 238 -36.93 -100.67 36.82
N LEU A 239 -36.25 -101.28 37.80
CA LEU A 239 -35.45 -100.54 38.78
C LEU A 239 -34.26 -99.82 38.11
N GLN A 240 -33.57 -100.49 37.18
CA GLN A 240 -32.48 -99.86 36.42
C GLN A 240 -32.97 -98.73 35.52
N LEU A 241 -34.13 -98.89 34.86
CA LEU A 241 -34.73 -97.87 34.01
C LEU A 241 -35.11 -96.62 34.84
N ALA A 242 -35.65 -96.82 36.04
CA ALA A 242 -35.96 -95.73 36.96
C ALA A 242 -34.69 -94.99 37.41
N LYS A 243 -33.58 -95.71 37.64
CA LYS A 243 -32.28 -95.09 37.97
C LYS A 243 -31.72 -94.28 36.80
N MET A 244 -31.76 -94.83 35.59
CA MET A 244 -31.32 -94.15 34.37
C MET A 244 -32.17 -92.91 34.05
N SER A 245 -33.49 -92.99 34.27
CA SER A 245 -34.40 -91.85 34.09
C SER A 245 -34.08 -90.71 35.05
N ARG A 246 -33.83 -91.00 36.34
CA ARG A 246 -33.40 -89.97 37.31
C ARG A 246 -32.09 -89.30 36.91
N GLN A 247 -31.11 -90.08 36.45
CA GLN A 247 -29.84 -89.53 35.95
C GLN A 247 -30.03 -88.67 34.70
N GLY A 248 -30.92 -89.07 33.78
CA GLY A 248 -31.26 -88.27 32.60
C GLY A 248 -31.87 -86.92 32.96
N VAL A 249 -32.77 -86.88 33.96
CA VAL A 249 -33.36 -85.63 34.45
C VAL A 249 -32.31 -84.73 35.10
N GLN A 250 -31.38 -85.28 35.90
CA GLN A 250 -30.28 -84.51 36.49
C GLN A 250 -29.37 -83.88 35.43
N LEU A 251 -28.95 -84.65 34.42
CA LEU A 251 -28.13 -84.14 33.32
C LEU A 251 -28.84 -83.06 32.50
N MET A 252 -30.16 -83.17 32.31
CA MET A 252 -30.96 -82.14 31.65
C MET A 252 -30.97 -80.84 32.44
N GLN A 253 -31.15 -80.91 33.76
CA GLN A 253 -31.10 -79.75 34.65
C GLN A 253 -29.71 -79.09 34.64
N GLU A 254 -28.63 -79.87 34.69
CA GLU A 254 -27.27 -79.36 34.56
C GLU A 254 -27.05 -78.69 33.20
N ASN A 255 -27.56 -79.27 32.11
CA ASN A 255 -27.46 -78.69 30.77
C ASN A 255 -28.21 -77.36 30.64
N GLU A 256 -29.40 -77.26 31.24
CA GLU A 256 -30.16 -75.99 31.30
C GLU A 256 -29.41 -74.93 32.10
N GLN A 257 -28.83 -75.28 33.25
CA GLN A 257 -28.01 -74.36 34.05
C GLN A 257 -26.77 -73.89 33.28
N LEU A 258 -26.08 -74.81 32.60
CA LEU A 258 -24.92 -74.47 31.77
C LEU A 258 -25.31 -73.56 30.60
N LYS A 259 -26.43 -73.81 29.93
CA LYS A 259 -26.96 -72.91 28.88
C LYS A 259 -27.27 -71.53 29.43
N GLY A 260 -27.93 -71.43 30.59
CA GLY A 260 -28.18 -70.15 31.25
C GLY A 260 -26.88 -69.40 31.55
N SER A 261 -25.87 -70.08 32.08
CA SER A 261 -24.56 -69.48 32.34
C SER A 261 -23.84 -69.04 31.05
N GLN A 262 -23.99 -69.80 29.97
CA GLN A 262 -23.43 -69.46 28.66
C GLN A 262 -24.10 -68.21 28.08
N GLU A 263 -25.43 -68.13 28.14
CA GLU A 263 -26.19 -66.96 27.70
C GLU A 263 -25.81 -65.70 28.48
N GLU A 264 -25.63 -65.82 29.80
CA GLU A 264 -25.17 -64.73 30.65
C GLU A 264 -23.76 -64.25 30.27
N LEU A 265 -22.84 -65.19 30.03
CA LEU A 265 -21.49 -64.87 29.58
C LEU A 265 -21.48 -64.23 28.18
N CYS A 266 -22.33 -64.70 27.26
CA CYS A 266 -22.52 -64.08 25.94
C CYS A 266 -23.00 -62.63 26.06
N LYS A 267 -23.99 -62.34 26.93
CA LYS A 267 -24.46 -60.97 27.19
C LYS A 267 -23.35 -60.08 27.75
N GLN A 268 -22.53 -60.61 28.66
CA GLN A 268 -21.38 -59.86 29.21
C GLN A 268 -20.33 -59.56 28.14
N LEU A 269 -20.04 -60.52 27.26
CA LEU A 269 -19.11 -60.32 26.15
C LEU A 269 -19.61 -59.24 25.17
N GLU A 270 -20.91 -59.25 24.84
CA GLU A 270 -21.51 -58.24 23.97
C GLU A 270 -21.43 -56.83 24.60
N LEU A 271 -21.71 -56.70 25.89
CA LEU A 271 -21.56 -55.44 26.63
C LEU A 271 -20.09 -54.95 26.59
N LEU A 272 -19.13 -55.84 26.83
CA LEU A 272 -17.70 -55.51 26.77
C LEU A 272 -17.26 -55.11 25.36
N GLU A 273 -17.73 -55.79 24.33
CA GLU A 273 -17.43 -55.43 22.94
C GLU A 273 -18.01 -54.05 22.58
N ASN A 274 -19.25 -53.77 23.00
CA ASN A 274 -19.89 -52.48 22.78
C ASN A 274 -19.17 -51.35 23.50
N THR A 275 -18.78 -51.54 24.76
CA THR A 275 -17.96 -50.55 25.50
C THR A 275 -16.60 -50.34 24.83
N GLN A 276 -15.94 -51.39 24.34
CA GLN A 276 -14.70 -51.25 23.59
C GLN A 276 -14.88 -50.45 22.29
N LYS A 277 -15.97 -50.68 21.54
CA LYS A 277 -16.30 -49.92 20.34
C LYS A 277 -16.51 -48.44 20.63
N VAL A 278 -17.23 -48.12 21.71
CA VAL A 278 -17.43 -46.72 22.16
C VAL A 278 -16.09 -46.10 22.55
N MET A 279 -15.30 -46.75 23.40
CA MET A 279 -13.97 -46.26 23.78
C MET A 279 -13.05 -46.04 22.57
N ALA A 280 -13.10 -46.90 21.54
CA ALA A 280 -12.32 -46.72 20.32
C ALA A 280 -12.77 -45.50 19.52
N ARG A 281 -14.08 -45.22 19.44
CA ARG A 281 -14.63 -44.01 18.80
C ARG A 281 -14.18 -42.75 19.56
N ASP A 282 -14.29 -42.78 20.89
CA ASP A 282 -13.90 -41.65 21.74
C ASP A 282 -12.41 -41.37 21.67
N ARG A 283 -11.56 -42.42 21.75
CA ARG A 283 -10.10 -42.29 21.55
C ARG A 283 -9.77 -41.65 20.21
N ARG A 284 -10.46 -42.04 19.14
CA ARG A 284 -10.25 -41.46 17.81
C ARG A 284 -10.70 -40.00 17.75
N GLY A 285 -11.79 -39.64 18.44
CA GLY A 285 -12.24 -38.26 18.62
C GLY A 285 -11.22 -37.42 19.39
N HIS A 286 -10.76 -37.91 20.53
CA HIS A 286 -9.73 -37.26 21.34
C HIS A 286 -8.42 -37.10 20.56
N GLN A 287 -7.98 -38.10 19.81
CA GLN A 287 -6.80 -37.99 18.95
C GLN A 287 -6.95 -36.86 17.93
N LYS A 288 -8.12 -36.73 17.30
CA LYS A 288 -8.39 -35.63 16.35
C LYS A 288 -8.34 -34.27 17.04
N ILE A 289 -8.93 -34.15 18.24
CA ILE A 289 -8.89 -32.92 19.04
C ILE A 289 -7.45 -32.57 19.42
N ILE A 290 -6.65 -33.55 19.86
CA ILE A 290 -5.23 -33.35 20.19
C ILE A 290 -4.46 -32.85 18.97
N LEU A 291 -4.67 -33.44 17.79
CA LEU A 291 -4.02 -32.98 16.56
C LEU A 291 -4.43 -31.54 16.22
N MET A 292 -5.73 -31.21 16.26
CA MET A 292 -6.19 -29.85 16.00
C MET A 292 -5.65 -28.83 17.01
N LEU A 293 -5.59 -29.18 18.30
CA LEU A 293 -5.00 -28.32 19.32
C LEU A 293 -3.48 -28.16 19.12
N THR A 294 -2.80 -29.23 18.68
CA THR A 294 -1.36 -29.18 18.38
C THR A 294 -1.08 -28.26 17.20
N GLU A 295 -1.86 -28.35 16.13
CA GLU A 295 -1.79 -27.45 14.96
C GLU A 295 -2.02 -26.00 15.39
N LYS A 296 -3.07 -25.73 16.17
CA LYS A 296 -3.32 -24.37 16.69
C LYS A 296 -2.18 -23.84 17.54
N CYS A 297 -1.57 -24.67 18.39
CA CYS A 297 -0.40 -24.27 19.17
C CYS A 297 0.80 -23.94 18.26
N GLN A 298 1.00 -24.67 17.17
CA GLN A 298 2.06 -24.38 16.19
C GLN A 298 1.80 -23.07 15.45
N GLU A 299 0.58 -22.85 14.96
CA GLU A 299 0.18 -21.59 14.32
C GLU A 299 0.37 -20.40 15.28
N GLN A 300 -0.06 -20.56 16.53
CA GLN A 300 0.12 -19.53 17.55
C GLN A 300 1.60 -19.26 17.81
N GLN A 301 2.43 -20.30 17.90
CA GLN A 301 3.87 -20.15 18.06
C GLN A 301 4.49 -19.36 16.89
N GLN A 302 4.17 -19.72 15.64
CA GLN A 302 4.62 -19.00 14.45
C GLN A 302 4.20 -17.53 14.49
N SER A 303 2.92 -17.25 14.79
CA SER A 303 2.44 -15.86 14.91
C SER A 303 3.16 -15.07 16.00
N THR A 304 3.54 -15.71 17.12
CA THR A 304 4.30 -15.05 18.18
C THR A 304 5.75 -14.80 17.78
N GLU A 305 6.34 -15.66 16.96
CA GLU A 305 7.68 -15.48 16.40
C GLU A 305 7.70 -14.33 15.38
N GLU A 306 6.72 -14.28 14.48
CA GLU A 306 6.52 -13.17 13.55
C GLU A 306 6.30 -11.85 14.29
N ALA A 307 5.45 -11.85 15.33
CA ALA A 307 5.23 -10.66 16.15
C ALA A 307 6.51 -10.20 16.87
N LYS A 308 7.36 -11.14 17.33
CA LYS A 308 8.68 -10.81 17.90
C LYS A 308 9.61 -10.20 16.85
N GLN A 309 9.65 -10.77 15.64
CA GLN A 309 10.45 -10.23 14.53
C GLN A 309 10.01 -8.81 14.16
N LEU A 310 8.70 -8.58 14.02
CA LEU A 310 8.15 -7.26 13.77
C LEU A 310 8.48 -6.28 14.90
N ARG A 311 8.41 -6.71 16.16
CA ARG A 311 8.77 -5.87 17.31
C ARG A 311 10.24 -5.47 17.29
N LEU A 312 11.15 -6.38 16.91
CA LEU A 312 12.56 -6.05 16.74
C LEU A 312 12.76 -5.04 15.61
N LEU A 313 12.10 -5.23 14.46
CA LEU A 313 12.17 -4.29 13.35
C LEU A 313 11.65 -2.89 13.74
N LEU A 314 10.52 -2.84 14.45
CA LEU A 314 9.97 -1.58 14.98
C LEU A 314 10.95 -0.91 15.94
N SER A 315 11.56 -1.65 16.87
CA SER A 315 12.54 -1.08 17.79
C SER A 315 13.78 -0.53 17.07
N HIS A 316 14.22 -1.19 15.99
CA HIS A 316 15.32 -0.69 15.17
C HIS A 316 14.92 0.58 14.42
N LEU A 317 13.70 0.62 13.87
CA LEU A 317 13.19 1.80 13.18
C LEU A 317 13.00 2.99 14.13
N GLU A 318 12.50 2.76 15.34
CA GLU A 318 12.40 3.77 16.40
C GLU A 318 13.78 4.33 16.79
N GLN A 319 14.80 3.48 16.91
CA GLN A 319 16.18 3.92 17.16
C GLN A 319 16.69 4.79 16.01
N SER A 320 16.52 4.35 14.76
CA SER A 320 16.93 5.12 13.57
C SER A 320 16.21 6.47 13.46
N PHE A 321 14.93 6.51 13.85
CA PHE A 321 14.15 7.75 13.87
C PHE A 321 14.69 8.71 14.93
N LEU A 322 15.04 8.20 16.12
CA LEU A 322 15.60 8.99 17.20
C LEU A 322 16.98 9.57 16.80
N GLU A 323 17.83 8.76 16.17
CA GLU A 323 19.12 9.21 15.60
C GLU A 323 18.91 10.32 14.58
N LEU A 324 18.02 10.12 13.60
CA LEU A 324 17.72 11.12 12.58
C LEU A 324 17.12 12.41 13.18
N GLN A 325 16.32 12.30 14.25
CA GLN A 325 15.79 13.44 14.97
C GLN A 325 16.92 14.23 15.65
N THR A 326 17.87 13.55 16.30
CA THR A 326 19.02 14.22 16.92
C THR A 326 19.91 14.90 15.88
N ASP A 327 20.13 14.27 14.72
CA ASP A 327 20.89 14.84 13.61
C ASP A 327 20.19 16.06 13.00
N SER A 328 18.87 15.99 12.83
CA SER A 328 18.06 17.12 12.37
C SER A 328 18.15 18.30 13.35
N GLN A 329 18.09 18.03 14.66
CA GLN A 329 18.22 19.06 15.68
C GLN A 329 19.63 19.66 15.71
N ALA A 330 20.67 18.85 15.55
CA ALA A 330 22.06 19.31 15.45
C ALA A 330 22.29 20.16 14.18
N THR A 331 21.71 19.78 13.06
CA THR A 331 21.78 20.55 11.81
C THR A 331 21.04 21.88 11.94
N ARG A 332 19.88 21.89 12.62
CA ARG A 332 19.14 23.12 12.92
C ARG A 332 19.94 24.07 13.81
N SER A 333 20.58 23.57 14.87
CA SER A 333 21.41 24.42 15.74
C SER A 333 22.64 24.98 15.02
N GLN A 334 23.28 24.18 14.15
CA GLN A 334 24.36 24.66 13.29
C GLN A 334 23.89 25.75 12.32
N ARG A 335 22.73 25.55 11.67
CA ARG A 335 22.12 26.57 10.81
C ARG A 335 21.85 27.85 11.60
N ASP A 336 21.31 27.75 12.80
CA ASP A 336 20.99 28.92 13.64
C ASP A 336 22.27 29.66 14.06
N GLN A 337 23.35 28.93 14.37
CA GLN A 337 24.65 29.52 14.65
C GLN A 337 25.23 30.25 13.43
N LEU A 338 25.15 29.65 12.23
CA LEU A 338 25.60 30.29 10.99
C LEU A 338 24.76 31.51 10.63
N ASN A 339 23.45 31.47 10.85
CA ASN A 339 22.57 32.63 10.66
C ASN A 339 22.95 33.77 11.59
N LEU A 340 23.24 33.49 12.86
CA LEU A 340 23.70 34.50 13.81
C LEU A 340 25.04 35.12 13.37
N GLN A 341 25.97 34.29 12.89
CA GLN A 341 27.24 34.79 12.33
C GLN A 341 27.01 35.66 11.09
N LEU A 342 26.08 35.28 10.22
CA LEU A 342 25.73 36.07 9.04
C LEU A 342 25.11 37.42 9.42
N GLU A 343 24.21 37.44 10.41
CA GLU A 343 23.61 38.67 10.93
C GLU A 343 24.67 39.59 11.55
N GLN A 344 25.63 39.04 12.31
CA GLN A 344 26.76 39.79 12.85
C GLN A 344 27.61 40.40 11.73
N GLN A 345 27.99 39.60 10.73
CA GLN A 345 28.75 40.08 9.56
C GLN A 345 27.99 41.13 8.76
N GLN A 346 26.67 41.00 8.62
CA GLN A 346 25.83 42.01 7.99
C GLN A 346 25.77 43.31 8.80
N ALA A 347 25.65 43.23 10.14
CA ALA A 347 25.67 44.38 11.01
C ALA A 347 27.04 45.10 10.96
N GLU A 348 28.14 44.36 11.00
CA GLU A 348 29.49 44.89 10.81
C GLU A 348 29.65 45.56 9.43
N ALA A 349 29.17 44.92 8.36
CA ALA A 349 29.19 45.49 7.02
C ALA A 349 28.36 46.79 6.94
N GLN A 350 27.20 46.84 7.58
CA GLN A 350 26.38 48.06 7.66
C GLN A 350 27.08 49.16 8.46
N GLN A 351 27.74 48.84 9.58
CA GLN A 351 28.53 49.79 10.35
C GLN A 351 29.68 50.37 9.52
N LEU A 352 30.47 49.51 8.86
CA LEU A 352 31.57 49.95 7.98
C LEU A 352 31.06 50.80 6.80
N GLN A 353 29.89 50.49 6.24
CA GLN A 353 29.27 51.32 5.22
C GLN A 353 28.88 52.72 5.75
N GLN A 354 28.36 52.80 6.97
CA GLN A 354 28.07 54.08 7.62
C GLN A 354 29.34 54.88 7.89
N GLU A 355 30.38 54.24 8.44
CA GLU A 355 31.68 54.88 8.67
C GLU A 355 32.31 55.39 7.36
N LEU A 356 32.26 54.59 6.29
CA LEU A 356 32.73 55.01 4.98
C LEU A 356 31.93 56.21 4.44
N ALA A 357 30.61 56.22 4.60
CA ALA A 357 29.76 57.33 4.18
C ALA A 357 30.05 58.62 4.98
N GLU A 358 30.31 58.48 6.28
CA GLU A 358 30.76 59.59 7.13
C GLU A 358 32.14 60.10 6.72
N GLU A 359 33.11 59.21 6.49
CA GLU A 359 34.42 59.57 5.95
C GLU A 359 34.31 60.28 4.60
N GLN A 360 33.49 59.76 3.67
CA GLN A 360 33.26 60.39 2.37
C GLN A 360 32.63 61.77 2.50
N ARG A 361 31.70 61.95 3.44
CA ARG A 361 31.09 63.26 3.73
C ARG A 361 32.14 64.24 4.28
N VAL A 362 32.99 63.80 5.20
CA VAL A 362 34.11 64.59 5.73
C VAL A 362 35.08 64.94 4.61
N ARG A 363 35.52 63.97 3.79
CA ARG A 363 36.37 64.21 2.63
C ARG A 363 35.76 65.22 1.66
N ALA A 364 34.50 65.07 1.29
CA ALA A 364 33.82 66.01 0.39
C ALA A 364 33.74 67.43 0.99
N SER A 365 33.57 67.55 2.32
CA SER A 365 33.59 68.86 2.99
C SER A 365 35.00 69.47 3.06
N LEU A 366 36.04 68.66 3.27
CA LEU A 366 37.44 69.09 3.21
C LEU A 366 37.85 69.47 1.79
N GLU A 367 37.45 68.70 0.76
CA GLU A 367 37.64 69.05 -0.65
C GLU A 367 36.96 70.38 -0.98
N LYS A 368 35.74 70.63 -0.48
CA LYS A 368 35.09 71.93 -0.63
C LYS A 368 35.88 73.06 0.05
N ALA A 369 36.35 72.84 1.27
CA ALA A 369 37.16 73.83 2.00
C ALA A 369 38.51 74.09 1.30
N LEU A 370 39.16 73.04 0.78
CA LEU A 370 40.39 73.14 -0.01
C LEU A 370 40.14 73.87 -1.33
N ASN A 371 39.06 73.57 -2.06
CA ASN A 371 38.68 74.27 -3.27
C ASN A 371 38.35 75.75 -3.01
N GLN A 372 37.72 76.05 -1.88
CA GLN A 372 37.49 77.43 -1.44
C GLN A 372 38.82 78.12 -1.11
N ALA A 373 39.72 77.48 -0.37
CA ALA A 373 41.05 78.01 -0.07
C ALA A 373 41.90 78.22 -1.34
N THR A 374 41.89 77.28 -2.29
CA THR A 374 42.60 77.43 -3.56
C THR A 374 41.99 78.51 -4.43
N SER A 375 40.65 78.70 -4.43
CA SER A 375 40.03 79.84 -5.12
C SER A 375 40.43 81.19 -4.51
N ILE A 376 40.52 81.29 -3.17
CA ILE A 376 41.00 82.49 -2.49
C ILE A 376 42.47 82.75 -2.84
N LEU A 377 43.32 81.71 -2.86
CA LEU A 377 44.72 81.81 -3.28
C LEU A 377 44.88 82.17 -4.76
N GLN A 378 44.08 81.59 -5.65
CA GLN A 378 44.05 81.95 -7.07
C GLN A 378 43.62 83.39 -7.27
N ASN A 379 42.64 83.89 -6.51
CA ASN A 379 42.24 85.30 -6.54
C ASN A 379 43.35 86.22 -6.03
N ILE A 380 44.09 85.83 -4.99
CA ILE A 380 45.27 86.58 -4.51
C ILE A 380 46.36 86.65 -5.59
N LEU A 381 46.64 85.52 -6.26
CA LEU A 381 47.65 85.47 -7.33
C LEU A 381 47.21 86.19 -8.60
N HIS A 382 45.92 86.17 -8.96
CA HIS A 382 45.40 86.86 -10.13
C HIS A 382 45.45 88.39 -9.97
N MET A 383 45.20 88.89 -8.75
CA MET A 383 45.39 90.30 -8.39
C MET A 383 46.86 90.73 -8.26
N GLN A 384 47.80 89.78 -8.28
CA GLN A 384 49.25 90.03 -8.27
C GLN A 384 49.84 90.12 -9.69
N ALA A 385 49.07 89.70 -10.71
CA ALA A 385 49.46 89.77 -12.12
C ALA A 385 48.93 91.04 -12.81
N GLU A 386 47.96 91.73 -12.23
CA GLU A 386 47.48 93.04 -12.69
C GLU A 386 47.90 94.13 -11.71
N GLU A 387 48.96 94.85 -12.08
CA GLU A 387 49.23 96.29 -11.85
C GLU A 387 50.69 96.56 -11.45
N GLU A 388 51.46 96.89 -12.50
CA GLU A 388 52.63 97.75 -12.41
C GLU A 388 52.17 99.21 -12.18
N GLU A 389 52.84 99.86 -11.23
CA GLU A 389 52.93 101.32 -10.99
C GLU A 389 51.70 102.10 -10.48
N GLY A 390 51.75 102.51 -9.20
CA GLY A 390 51.23 103.81 -8.74
C GLY A 390 50.45 103.83 -7.42
N ASP A 391 51.13 104.13 -6.30
CA ASP A 391 50.60 104.81 -5.10
C ASP A 391 49.22 104.40 -4.53
N LEU A 392 49.01 103.12 -4.22
CA LEU A 392 47.92 102.65 -3.32
C LEU A 392 48.35 101.43 -2.46
N ASP A 393 49.47 101.55 -1.73
CA ASP A 393 50.06 100.47 -0.92
C ASP A 393 49.21 100.09 0.34
N VAL A 394 48.31 100.95 0.81
CA VAL A 394 47.55 100.68 2.05
C VAL A 394 46.24 99.91 1.81
N ILE A 395 45.54 100.13 0.69
CA ILE A 395 44.27 99.44 0.39
C ILE A 395 44.53 98.00 -0.04
N PHE A 396 45.58 97.76 -0.83
CA PHE A 396 45.99 96.42 -1.22
C PHE A 396 46.43 95.58 0.00
N GLN A 397 47.22 96.16 0.93
CA GLN A 397 47.57 95.47 2.17
C GLN A 397 46.36 95.16 3.06
N LEU A 398 45.38 96.07 3.14
CA LEU A 398 44.16 95.84 3.92
C LEU A 398 43.29 94.75 3.30
N HIS A 399 43.13 94.75 1.97
CA HIS A 399 42.35 93.73 1.27
C HIS A 399 43.05 92.36 1.29
N CYS A 400 44.38 92.31 1.13
CA CYS A 400 45.17 91.10 1.32
C CYS A 400 45.03 90.57 2.75
N LYS A 401 45.04 91.45 3.76
CA LYS A 401 44.85 91.07 5.16
C LYS A 401 43.44 90.51 5.42
N ASP A 402 42.39 91.08 4.84
CA ASP A 402 41.03 90.56 4.95
C ASP A 402 40.86 89.22 4.23
N MET A 403 41.45 89.03 3.05
CA MET A 403 41.43 87.74 2.34
C MET A 403 42.28 86.67 3.05
N LEU A 404 43.40 87.05 3.65
CA LEU A 404 44.19 86.16 4.51
C LEU A 404 43.43 85.82 5.80
N GLN A 405 42.67 86.75 6.37
CA GLN A 405 41.77 86.47 7.50
C GLN A 405 40.61 85.55 7.09
N GLN A 406 40.04 85.71 5.90
CA GLN A 406 39.03 84.80 5.34
C GLN A 406 39.62 83.41 5.07
N LEU A 407 40.84 83.32 4.53
CA LEU A 407 41.57 82.06 4.36
C LEU A 407 41.81 81.38 5.70
N LEU A 408 42.24 82.13 6.72
CA LEU A 408 42.46 81.62 8.07
C LEU A 408 41.13 81.20 8.73
N ALA A 409 40.02 81.88 8.46
CA ALA A 409 38.69 81.48 8.90
C ALA A 409 38.20 80.18 8.24
N VAL A 410 38.39 80.03 6.92
CA VAL A 410 38.04 78.80 6.19
C VAL A 410 38.89 77.62 6.68
N LEU A 411 40.21 77.80 6.82
CA LEU A 411 41.11 76.76 7.30
C LEU A 411 40.87 76.42 8.79
N SER A 412 40.59 77.41 9.64
CA SER A 412 40.24 77.17 11.05
C SER A 412 38.86 76.54 11.25
N SER A 413 37.93 76.74 10.31
CA SER A 413 36.66 76.00 10.28
C SER A 413 36.84 74.55 9.81
N ALA A 414 37.77 74.28 8.88
CA ALA A 414 38.13 72.94 8.42
C ALA A 414 38.89 72.13 9.49
N LEU A 415 39.72 72.79 10.30
CA LEU A 415 40.42 72.20 11.45
C LEU A 415 39.50 71.79 12.61
N LYS A 416 38.25 72.29 12.65
CA LYS A 416 37.24 71.91 13.65
C LYS A 416 36.42 70.68 13.26
N LEU A 417 36.63 70.12 12.06
CA LEU A 417 36.08 68.81 11.77
C LEU A 417 36.78 67.76 12.63
N PRO A 418 36.04 66.84 13.26
CA PRO A 418 36.66 65.77 14.03
C PRO A 418 37.47 64.91 13.06
N MET A 419 38.79 65.07 13.09
CA MET A 419 39.71 64.15 12.46
C MET A 419 39.63 62.86 13.29
N ALA A 420 38.65 62.02 12.97
CA ALA A 420 38.46 60.73 13.61
C ALA A 420 39.57 59.78 13.12
N VAL A 421 40.78 59.96 13.66
CA VAL A 421 41.78 58.90 13.70
C VAL A 421 41.24 57.87 14.70
N ARG A 422 40.42 56.94 14.22
CA ARG A 422 40.13 55.73 14.97
C ARG A 422 41.34 54.80 14.82
N PRO A 423 41.94 54.31 15.92
CA PRO A 423 43.00 53.33 15.82
C PRO A 423 42.41 52.07 15.18
N ARG A 424 42.95 51.69 14.02
CA ARG A 424 42.75 50.38 13.41
C ARG A 424 43.29 49.33 14.37
N GLN A 425 42.44 48.82 15.24
CA GLN A 425 42.77 47.72 16.13
C GLN A 425 42.88 46.47 15.25
N GLU A 426 44.12 46.03 15.02
CA GLU A 426 44.42 44.72 14.43
C GLU A 426 43.69 43.64 15.25
N SER A 427 42.54 43.23 14.74
CA SER A 427 41.89 42.01 15.19
C SER A 427 42.68 40.87 14.55
N GLN A 428 43.64 40.33 15.30
CA GLN A 428 44.24 39.04 14.99
C GLN A 428 43.13 38.00 14.79
N PRO A 429 43.27 37.09 13.82
CA PRO A 429 42.32 35.99 13.65
C PRO A 429 42.50 35.03 14.82
N GLN A 430 41.58 35.08 15.79
CA GLN A 430 41.40 33.97 16.71
C GLN A 430 40.82 32.79 15.91
N GLY A 431 41.73 31.91 15.48
CA GLY A 431 41.40 30.52 15.21
C GLY A 431 40.74 29.88 16.45
N PRO A 432 40.00 28.78 16.25
CA PRO A 432 39.05 28.28 17.23
C PRO A 432 39.77 27.86 18.52
N SER A 433 39.30 28.39 19.65
CA SER A 433 39.67 27.90 20.97
C SER A 433 39.22 26.45 21.11
N LYS A 434 40.20 25.58 21.31
CA LYS A 434 40.03 24.26 21.90
C LYS A 434 39.39 24.43 23.27
N GLU A 435 38.21 23.86 23.45
CA GLU A 435 37.65 23.60 24.77
C GLU A 435 37.37 22.10 24.91
N GLY A 436 37.90 21.54 25.99
CA GLY A 436 37.37 20.34 26.63
C GLY A 436 37.55 19.01 25.91
N ARG A 437 38.77 18.45 25.94
CA ARG A 437 38.91 16.99 26.11
C ARG A 437 38.61 16.66 27.58
N PRO A 438 37.61 15.83 27.90
CA PRO A 438 37.75 14.93 29.02
C PRO A 438 38.55 13.70 28.58
N ASN A 439 39.61 13.50 29.33
CA ASN A 439 40.42 12.31 29.50
C ASN A 439 39.57 11.02 29.55
N ILE A 440 39.75 10.12 28.57
CA ILE A 440 39.40 8.70 28.72
C ILE A 440 40.69 7.92 28.47
N GLN A 441 41.45 7.72 29.55
CA GLN A 441 42.30 6.54 29.69
C GLN A 441 41.45 5.38 30.26
N PRO A 442 41.81 4.13 29.93
CA PRO A 442 40.95 2.96 30.11
C PRO A 442 41.05 2.39 31.52
N PRO A 443 39.99 1.77 32.06
CA PRO A 443 40.15 0.72 33.04
C PRO A 443 40.20 -0.62 32.31
N LYS A 444 41.36 -1.24 32.45
CA LYS A 444 41.67 -2.63 32.17
C LYS A 444 40.93 -3.51 33.20
N VAL A 445 40.59 -4.72 32.76
CA VAL A 445 40.27 -5.92 33.57
C VAL A 445 38.84 -6.04 34.11
N ARG A 446 38.02 -6.82 33.39
CA ARG A 446 37.67 -8.16 33.86
C ARG A 446 37.22 -9.05 32.70
N SER A 447 37.92 -10.18 32.62
CA SER A 447 37.60 -11.40 31.90
C SER A 447 36.10 -11.71 31.83
N LEU A 448 35.48 -11.53 30.67
CA LEU A 448 34.21 -12.16 30.28
C LEU A 448 34.45 -13.33 29.30
N LEU A 449 35.63 -13.95 29.38
CA LEU A 449 35.91 -15.28 28.81
C LEU A 449 36.00 -16.36 29.90
N GLN A 450 35.56 -16.05 31.13
CA GLN A 450 35.59 -16.94 32.29
C GLN A 450 34.27 -16.92 33.07
N GLN A 451 33.15 -16.75 32.35
CA GLN A 451 31.78 -16.97 32.84
C GLN A 451 30.96 -17.88 31.89
N LEU A 452 31.61 -18.49 30.90
CA LEU A 452 31.01 -19.49 29.99
C LEU A 452 31.61 -20.91 30.19
N SER A 453 32.29 -21.15 31.31
CA SER A 453 32.87 -22.46 31.65
C SER A 453 32.22 -23.14 32.85
N SER A 454 31.00 -22.74 33.21
CA SER A 454 30.14 -23.42 34.20
C SER A 454 28.73 -23.69 33.66
N THR A 455 28.63 -24.13 32.41
CA THR A 455 27.44 -24.84 31.92
C THR A 455 27.82 -26.31 31.83
N ALA A 456 27.28 -27.11 32.74
CA ALA A 456 27.48 -28.53 32.81
C ALA A 456 27.18 -29.19 31.45
N MET A 457 28.03 -30.17 31.09
CA MET A 457 27.72 -31.19 30.10
C MET A 457 26.33 -31.75 30.37
N TYR A 458 25.43 -31.63 29.39
CA TYR A 458 24.23 -32.45 29.35
C TYR A 458 24.65 -33.92 29.21
N GLN A 459 24.36 -34.71 30.25
CA GLN A 459 24.32 -36.17 30.20
C GLN A 459 22.89 -36.59 29.77
N PRO A 460 22.72 -37.57 28.89
CA PRO A 460 21.39 -38.09 28.54
C PRO A 460 20.74 -38.70 29.78
N GLY A 461 19.69 -38.06 30.35
CA GLY A 461 18.99 -38.56 31.54
C GLY A 461 18.21 -37.53 32.36
N ASP A 462 18.33 -36.23 32.09
CA ASP A 462 17.81 -35.17 32.98
C ASP A 462 16.43 -34.61 32.62
N LEU A 463 15.56 -35.43 32.02
CA LEU A 463 14.14 -35.11 31.87
C LEU A 463 13.32 -36.20 32.56
N GLY A 464 12.74 -35.83 33.70
CA GLY A 464 12.01 -36.69 34.62
C GLY A 464 11.13 -37.73 33.93
N LEU A 465 11.62 -38.97 33.96
CA LEU A 465 10.83 -40.18 33.80
C LEU A 465 11.02 -41.02 35.07
N VAL A 466 9.89 -41.42 35.63
CA VAL A 466 9.73 -42.27 36.81
C VAL A 466 10.59 -43.55 36.71
N PRO A 467 11.19 -44.05 37.80
CA PRO A 467 12.04 -45.24 37.76
C PRO A 467 11.24 -46.49 37.38
N TYR A 468 11.63 -47.18 36.30
CA TYR A 468 11.18 -48.55 36.08
C TYR A 468 11.99 -49.49 36.98
N GLN A 469 11.28 -50.05 37.95
CA GLN A 469 11.73 -51.10 38.86
C GLN A 469 12.27 -52.32 38.11
N GLY A 470 13.27 -52.94 38.75
CA GLY A 470 13.89 -54.17 38.31
C GLY A 470 12.91 -55.32 38.09
N HIS A 471 13.33 -56.17 37.16
CA HIS A 471 12.74 -57.45 36.81
C HIS A 471 12.60 -58.32 38.07
N VAL A 472 11.38 -58.50 38.57
CA VAL A 472 11.04 -59.64 39.44
C VAL A 472 10.71 -60.82 38.52
N PRO A 473 11.40 -61.97 38.61
CA PRO A 473 11.02 -63.14 37.83
C PRO A 473 9.65 -63.65 38.30
N PRO A 474 8.72 -64.00 37.39
CA PRO A 474 7.42 -64.53 37.79
C PRO A 474 7.55 -65.92 38.41
N ASN A 475 6.73 -66.15 39.44
CA ASN A 475 6.57 -67.40 40.19
C ASN A 475 6.29 -68.59 39.24
N PRO A 476 6.99 -69.74 39.36
CA PRO A 476 6.88 -70.87 38.43
C PRO A 476 5.50 -71.57 38.37
N GLN A 477 4.54 -71.21 39.21
CA GLN A 477 3.22 -71.85 39.24
C GLN A 477 2.26 -71.29 38.17
N ASP A 478 2.43 -70.04 37.74
CA ASP A 478 1.50 -69.37 36.81
C ASP A 478 1.77 -69.70 35.32
N LEU A 479 2.90 -70.35 35.01
CA LEU A 479 3.27 -70.74 33.64
C LEU A 479 2.62 -72.06 33.17
N ARG A 480 1.87 -72.76 34.02
CA ARG A 480 1.19 -74.03 33.67
C ARG A 480 -0.16 -73.84 32.96
N LEU A 481 -0.69 -72.62 32.92
CA LEU A 481 -2.01 -72.33 32.35
C LEU A 481 -1.95 -71.71 30.94
N LEU A 482 -0.75 -71.56 30.35
CA LEU A 482 -0.57 -70.92 29.04
C LEU A 482 -0.22 -71.95 27.95
N SER A 483 -0.79 -71.77 26.75
CA SER A 483 -0.63 -72.65 25.59
C SER A 483 0.78 -72.60 24.98
N HIS A 484 1.20 -73.72 24.38
CA HIS A 484 2.56 -74.03 23.91
C HIS A 484 3.17 -72.98 22.97
N THR A 485 2.36 -72.30 22.17
CA THR A 485 2.76 -71.28 21.18
C THR A 485 3.25 -69.97 21.81
N THR A 486 2.87 -69.67 23.05
CA THR A 486 3.30 -68.45 23.77
C THR A 486 4.66 -68.64 24.46
N ARG A 487 5.10 -69.90 24.66
CA ARG A 487 6.32 -70.25 25.42
C ARG A 487 7.63 -70.00 24.66
N MET A 488 7.59 -69.86 23.33
CA MET A 488 8.77 -69.93 22.45
C MET A 488 9.00 -68.69 21.58
N ARG A 489 8.63 -67.48 22.04
CA ARG A 489 8.78 -66.27 21.22
C ARG A 489 9.54 -65.15 21.91
N THR A 490 10.85 -65.28 22.02
CA THR A 490 11.80 -64.14 22.05
C THR A 490 13.23 -64.63 21.79
N PHE A 491 13.66 -64.66 20.53
CA PHE A 491 15.07 -64.44 20.15
C PHE A 491 15.12 -63.91 18.73
N ARG A 492 15.46 -62.63 18.55
CA ARG A 492 16.11 -62.15 17.32
C ARG A 492 16.89 -60.87 17.61
N ALA A 493 18.21 -61.02 17.74
CA ALA A 493 19.17 -59.94 17.61
C ALA A 493 19.68 -59.87 16.16
N HIS A 494 20.17 -58.68 15.81
CA HIS A 494 20.60 -58.19 14.51
C HIS A 494 21.68 -59.02 13.80
N SER A 495 21.66 -59.01 12.45
CA SER A 495 22.85 -58.89 11.56
C SER A 495 22.43 -58.96 10.08
N THR A 496 22.70 -57.90 9.32
CA THR A 496 22.92 -57.86 7.86
C THR A 496 24.43 -58.02 7.60
N PRO A 497 24.95 -58.54 6.45
CA PRO A 497 24.71 -57.96 5.11
C PRO A 497 24.70 -58.94 3.89
N GLU A 498 24.24 -58.41 2.73
CA GLU A 498 24.76 -58.56 1.35
C GLU A 498 25.13 -59.97 0.79
N ILE A 499 24.75 -60.46 -0.40
CA ILE A 499 24.64 -59.88 -1.76
C ILE A 499 24.11 -60.97 -2.75
N TYR A 500 23.62 -60.55 -3.93
CA TYR A 500 23.34 -61.26 -5.21
C TYR A 500 22.02 -62.03 -5.46
N ALA A 501 21.23 -61.46 -6.41
CA ALA A 501 20.65 -62.01 -7.65
C ALA A 501 19.92 -63.38 -7.61
N SER A 502 18.77 -63.63 -8.24
CA SER A 502 18.21 -63.14 -9.50
C SER A 502 16.78 -63.67 -9.70
N SER A 503 15.94 -62.87 -10.36
CA SER A 503 14.91 -63.25 -11.35
C SER A 503 13.95 -64.43 -11.08
N SER A 504 12.71 -64.07 -10.73
CA SER A 504 11.44 -64.49 -11.35
C SER A 504 11.44 -65.68 -12.33
N LEU A 505 10.66 -66.74 -12.06
CA LEU A 505 10.09 -67.55 -13.14
C LEU A 505 8.87 -68.40 -12.73
N LYS A 506 7.74 -68.04 -13.37
CA LYS A 506 6.70 -68.89 -14.00
C LYS A 506 5.68 -69.68 -13.16
N LYS A 507 4.43 -69.18 -13.25
CA LYS A 507 3.19 -69.94 -13.43
C LYS A 507 3.35 -71.01 -14.52
N LEU A 508 2.86 -72.22 -14.26
CA LEU A 508 2.63 -73.25 -15.27
C LEU A 508 1.15 -73.64 -15.34
N LYS A 509 0.74 -73.84 -16.59
CA LYS A 509 -0.61 -73.98 -17.14
C LYS A 509 -0.84 -75.47 -17.45
N LYS A 510 -2.11 -75.90 -17.34
CA LYS A 510 -2.79 -77.10 -17.89
C LYS A 510 -1.97 -78.03 -18.80
N PHE A 511 -2.08 -79.34 -18.57
CA PHE A 511 -2.18 -80.38 -19.60
C PHE A 511 -2.92 -81.62 -19.07
N SER A 512 -3.48 -82.38 -20.01
CA SER A 512 -4.50 -83.42 -19.85
C SER A 512 -4.07 -84.73 -20.53
N LEU A 513 -4.63 -85.86 -20.04
CA LEU A 513 -4.77 -87.22 -20.62
C LEU A 513 -3.54 -88.17 -20.59
N PRO A 514 -3.68 -89.53 -20.65
CA PRO A 514 -4.82 -90.30 -21.19
C PRO A 514 -5.29 -91.56 -20.40
N ASP A 515 -6.22 -92.22 -21.06
CA ASP A 515 -7.21 -93.28 -20.81
C ASP A 515 -6.69 -94.74 -20.62
N VAL A 516 -7.60 -95.63 -20.15
CA VAL A 516 -7.78 -97.07 -20.49
C VAL A 516 -7.36 -98.22 -19.51
N LEU A 517 -8.42 -98.90 -19.01
CA LEU A 517 -8.68 -100.35 -18.70
C LEU A 517 -7.94 -101.11 -17.58
N LEU A 518 -8.71 -101.69 -16.63
CA LEU A 518 -9.15 -103.11 -16.62
C LEU A 518 -10.04 -103.45 -15.38
N HIS A 519 -11.12 -104.20 -15.67
CA HIS A 519 -12.14 -104.95 -14.88
C HIS A 519 -11.68 -105.71 -13.59
N PRO A 520 -12.55 -106.48 -12.87
CA PRO A 520 -14.03 -106.41 -12.65
C PRO A 520 -14.47 -106.65 -11.18
N LYS A 521 -15.71 -106.27 -10.84
CA LYS A 521 -16.76 -107.14 -10.26
C LYS A 521 -18.10 -106.41 -10.22
#